data_AF-A0A2N2Z8U0-F1
#
_entry.id   AF-A0A2N2Z8U0-F1
#
_cell.length_a   1.000
_cell.length_b   1.000
_cell.length_c   1.000
_cell.angle_alpha   90.00
_cell.angle_beta   90.00
_cell.angle_gamma   90.00
#
_symmetry.space_group_name_H-M   'P 1'
#
loop_
_entity.id
_entity.type
_entity.pdbx_description
1 polymer ?
#
loop_
_entity_poly.entity_id
_entity_poly.type
_entity_poly.pdbx_seq_one_letter_code
_entity_poly.pdbx_strand_id
1 'polypeptide(L)'
;NKLNKQLELHHFDYNQTMNIPYLSGCFMFCRMEAFNKVGLFDDRYFMYMEDLDLSRRFHEKYETIFYPEVSIMHGFRSESRVNKKLLIALIVSAIKYFNKFGWIFDSKKNQINKDLERRISN
;
A
#
# COMPACT_ATOMS: atom_id res chain seq x y z
N ASN A 1 12.20 -11.81 -11.12
CA ASN A 1 13.39 -11.07 -10.63
C ASN A 1 13.46 -11.24 -9.10
N LYS A 2 14.65 -11.39 -8.50
CA LYS A 2 14.87 -11.50 -7.04
C LYS A 2 14.21 -10.35 -6.27
N LEU A 3 14.23 -9.14 -6.82
CA LEU A 3 13.60 -7.96 -6.21
C LEU A 3 12.09 -8.13 -6.03
N ASN A 4 11.38 -8.56 -7.08
CA ASN A 4 9.93 -8.78 -7.00
C ASN A 4 9.58 -9.84 -5.96
N LYS A 5 10.34 -10.96 -5.91
CA LYS A 5 10.10 -12.01 -4.90
C LYS A 5 10.19 -11.48 -3.47
N GLN A 6 11.11 -10.54 -3.22
CA GLN A 6 11.26 -9.89 -1.92
C GLN A 6 10.13 -8.89 -1.66
N LEU A 7 9.79 -8.02 -2.62
CA LEU A 7 8.74 -7.01 -2.44
C LEU A 7 7.34 -7.61 -2.35
N GLU A 8 7.11 -8.71 -3.06
CA GLU A 8 5.88 -9.49 -3.03
C GLU A 8 5.92 -10.57 -1.94
N LEU A 9 6.91 -10.55 -1.02
CA LEU A 9 6.97 -11.45 0.13
C LEU A 9 6.75 -12.94 -0.20
N HIS A 10 7.28 -13.45 -1.33
CA HIS A 10 7.08 -14.86 -1.76
C HIS A 10 7.64 -15.89 -0.76
N HIS A 11 8.47 -15.44 0.17
CA HIS A 11 9.03 -16.27 1.24
C HIS A 11 8.13 -16.36 2.47
N PHE A 12 7.04 -15.60 2.52
CA PHE A 12 6.08 -15.61 3.62
C PHE A 12 4.96 -16.63 3.39
N ASP A 13 4.50 -17.25 4.47
CA ASP A 13 3.33 -18.14 4.46
C ASP A 13 2.05 -17.31 4.51
N TYR A 14 1.39 -17.18 3.35
CA TYR A 14 0.15 -16.44 3.17
C TYR A 14 -1.06 -17.00 3.94
N ASN A 15 -0.91 -18.06 4.72
CA ASN A 15 -1.94 -18.56 5.63
C ASN A 15 -1.88 -17.92 7.02
N GLN A 16 -0.97 -16.96 7.24
CA GLN A 16 -0.78 -16.32 8.54
C GLN A 16 -1.19 -14.86 8.54
N THR A 17 -1.75 -14.41 9.67
CA THR A 17 -2.10 -13.00 9.90
C THR A 17 -0.84 -12.17 10.09
N MET A 18 -0.75 -11.01 9.44
CA MET A 18 0.47 -10.20 9.47
C MET A 18 0.20 -8.70 9.41
N ASN A 19 0.95 -7.92 10.18
CA ASN A 19 0.94 -6.46 10.10
C ASN A 19 1.84 -5.98 8.93
N ILE A 20 1.22 -5.56 7.83
CA ILE A 20 1.84 -5.20 6.56
C ILE A 20 1.64 -3.72 6.22
N PRO A 21 2.69 -2.98 5.83
CA PRO A 21 2.61 -1.54 5.59
C PRO A 21 1.81 -1.11 4.37
N TYR A 22 1.56 -2.04 3.44
CA TYR A 22 0.77 -1.78 2.25
C TYR A 22 -0.14 -2.96 1.93
N LEU A 23 -1.44 -2.69 1.94
CA LEU A 23 -2.49 -3.61 1.54
C LEU A 23 -3.25 -2.95 0.38
N SER A 24 -3.75 -3.76 -0.55
CA SER A 24 -4.57 -3.28 -1.66
C SER A 24 -5.84 -2.60 -1.13
N GLY A 25 -6.19 -1.43 -1.68
CA GLY A 25 -7.43 -0.75 -1.37
C GLY A 25 -8.70 -1.44 -1.91
N CYS A 26 -8.58 -2.61 -2.55
CA CYS A 26 -9.73 -3.30 -3.15
C CYS A 26 -10.81 -3.70 -2.14
N PHE A 27 -10.41 -4.01 -0.90
CA PHE A 27 -11.31 -4.26 0.21
C PHE A 27 -10.57 -4.01 1.52
N MET A 28 -11.06 -3.07 2.32
CA MET A 28 -10.48 -2.71 3.61
C MET A 28 -11.58 -2.60 4.66
N PHE A 29 -11.35 -3.17 5.84
CA PHE A 29 -12.19 -2.98 7.01
C PHE A 29 -11.47 -2.08 8.00
N CYS A 30 -11.94 -0.84 8.15
CA CYS A 30 -11.25 0.18 8.92
C CYS A 30 -12.13 0.70 10.06
N ARG A 31 -11.52 0.96 11.22
CA ARG A 31 -12.19 1.62 12.33
C ARG A 31 -12.42 3.09 12.01
N MET A 32 -13.60 3.61 12.32
CA MET A 32 -13.92 5.04 12.12
C MET A 32 -12.95 5.97 12.89
N GLU A 33 -12.53 5.58 14.09
CA GLU A 33 -11.54 6.34 14.86
C GLU A 33 -10.19 6.49 14.16
N ALA A 34 -9.81 5.50 13.34
CA ALA A 34 -8.56 5.54 12.61
C ALA A 34 -8.61 6.65 11.56
N PHE A 35 -9.74 6.81 10.85
CA PHE A 35 -9.95 7.94 9.95
C PHE A 35 -9.92 9.30 10.66
N ASN A 36 -10.45 9.39 11.88
CA ASN A 36 -10.39 10.63 12.66
C ASN A 36 -8.94 11.03 13.01
N LYS A 37 -8.03 10.07 13.15
CA LYS A 37 -6.61 10.33 13.47
C LYS A 37 -5.70 10.45 12.25
N VAL A 38 -6.01 9.73 11.18
CA VAL A 38 -5.17 9.62 9.97
C VAL A 38 -5.63 10.57 8.87
N GLY A 39 -6.91 10.95 8.87
CA GLY A 39 -7.59 11.61 7.76
C GLY A 39 -8.14 10.60 6.74
N LEU A 40 -9.04 11.08 5.89
CA LEU A 40 -9.64 10.30 4.80
C LEU A 40 -8.64 10.08 3.65
N PHE A 41 -9.14 9.66 2.49
CA PHE A 41 -8.37 9.71 1.24
C PHE A 41 -7.91 11.13 0.94
N ASP A 42 -6.80 11.23 0.24
CA ASP A 42 -6.18 12.50 -0.10
C ASP A 42 -6.65 12.93 -1.49
N ASP A 43 -7.49 13.96 -1.55
CA ASP A 43 -8.17 14.43 -2.77
C ASP A 43 -7.21 14.90 -3.87
N ARG A 44 -5.91 14.98 -3.60
CA ARG A 44 -4.89 15.20 -4.61
C ARG A 44 -4.80 14.04 -5.60
N TYR A 45 -5.17 12.83 -5.20
CA TYR A 45 -5.17 11.65 -6.07
C TYR A 45 -6.57 11.43 -6.65
N PHE A 46 -6.66 11.34 -7.97
CA PHE A 46 -7.88 10.91 -8.63
C PHE A 46 -7.98 9.37 -8.66
N MET A 47 -6.85 8.68 -8.87
CA MET A 47 -6.74 7.21 -8.97
C MET A 47 -5.27 6.76 -8.79
N TYR A 48 -5.07 5.49 -8.41
CA TYR A 48 -3.83 4.72 -8.24
C TYR A 48 -2.99 4.87 -6.97
N MET A 49 -2.77 6.08 -6.45
CA MET A 49 -1.86 6.28 -5.30
C MET A 49 -2.59 6.65 -4.02
N GLU A 50 -3.92 6.78 -4.07
CA GLU A 50 -4.80 7.14 -2.96
C GLU A 50 -4.80 6.09 -1.85
N ASP A 51 -4.83 4.80 -2.21
CA ASP A 51 -4.86 3.68 -1.27
C ASP A 51 -3.47 3.36 -0.72
N LEU A 52 -2.42 3.50 -1.54
CA LEU A 52 -1.03 3.45 -1.10
C LEU A 52 -0.73 4.57 -0.08
N ASP A 53 -1.17 5.80 -0.36
CA ASP A 53 -1.05 6.93 0.54
C ASP A 53 -1.80 6.69 1.87
N LEU A 54 -3.04 6.24 1.78
CA LEU A 54 -3.87 5.98 2.95
C LEU A 54 -3.31 4.83 3.80
N SER A 55 -2.97 3.70 3.20
CA SER A 55 -2.39 2.54 3.88
C SER A 55 -1.11 2.89 4.62
N ARG A 56 -0.25 3.67 3.97
CA ARG A 56 0.98 4.15 4.60
C ARG A 56 0.70 5.04 5.81
N ARG A 57 -0.22 6.01 5.69
CA ARG A 57 -0.57 6.88 6.83
C ARG A 57 -1.25 6.11 7.95
N PHE A 58 -2.03 5.07 7.63
CA PHE A 58 -2.57 4.15 8.63
C PHE A 58 -1.46 3.41 9.36
N HIS A 59 -0.53 2.79 8.62
CA HIS A 59 0.55 2.01 9.20
C HIS A 59 1.47 2.83 10.12
N GLU A 60 1.60 4.13 9.89
CA GLU A 60 2.36 5.03 10.78
C GLU A 60 1.71 5.21 12.16
N LYS A 61 0.41 4.91 12.34
CA LYS A 61 -0.33 5.15 13.58
C LYS A 61 -1.08 3.92 14.12
N TYR A 62 -1.31 2.92 13.29
CA TYR A 62 -2.12 1.74 13.57
C TYR A 62 -1.50 0.53 12.89
N GLU A 63 -1.89 -0.66 13.33
CA GLU A 63 -1.58 -1.88 12.60
C GLU A 63 -2.47 -2.01 11.36
N THR A 64 -1.88 -2.44 10.26
CA THR A 64 -2.58 -2.70 8.99
C THR A 64 -2.44 -4.19 8.69
N ILE A 65 -3.52 -4.93 8.94
CA ILE A 65 -3.46 -6.38 9.05
C ILE A 65 -3.86 -7.05 7.73
N PHE A 66 -2.98 -7.89 7.19
CA PHE A 66 -3.33 -8.93 6.24
C PHE A 66 -4.01 -10.07 6.99
N TYR A 67 -5.23 -10.44 6.58
CA TYR A 67 -6.04 -11.45 7.24
C TYR A 67 -6.43 -12.56 6.26
N PRO A 68 -5.82 -13.77 6.35
CA PRO A 68 -5.91 -14.79 5.32
C PRO A 68 -7.23 -15.57 5.32
N GLU A 69 -8.03 -15.50 6.39
CA GLU A 69 -9.31 -16.21 6.48
C GLU A 69 -10.42 -15.56 5.64
N VAL A 70 -10.18 -14.35 5.11
CA VAL A 70 -11.10 -13.65 4.22
C VAL A 70 -10.44 -13.46 2.87
N SER A 71 -11.10 -13.94 1.82
CA SER A 71 -10.65 -13.78 0.44
C SER A 71 -11.69 -13.04 -0.38
N ILE A 72 -11.23 -12.08 -1.19
CA ILE A 72 -12.06 -11.25 -2.06
C ILE A 72 -11.53 -11.39 -3.49
N MET A 73 -12.44 -11.70 -4.44
CA MET A 73 -12.09 -11.75 -5.86
C MET A 73 -12.18 -10.35 -6.46
N HIS A 74 -11.04 -9.81 -6.92
CA HIS A 74 -10.98 -8.53 -7.60
C HIS A 74 -10.79 -8.71 -9.11
N GLY A 75 -11.70 -8.17 -9.91
CA GLY A 75 -11.60 -8.18 -11.37
C GLY A 75 -10.53 -7.21 -11.88
N PHE A 76 -9.27 -7.63 -11.81
CA PHE A 76 -8.14 -6.78 -12.20
C PHE A 76 -8.23 -6.36 -13.67
N ARG A 77 -8.27 -5.04 -13.91
CA ARG A 77 -8.15 -4.44 -15.24
C ARG A 77 -7.06 -3.38 -15.23
N SER A 78 -6.00 -3.62 -16.00
CA SER A 78 -4.89 -2.67 -16.13
C SER A 78 -5.20 -1.62 -17.21
N GLU A 79 -6.25 -0.83 -17.00
CA GLU A 79 -6.75 0.11 -18.03
C GLU A 79 -5.74 1.20 -18.38
N SER A 80 -4.81 1.54 -17.48
CA SER A 80 -3.69 2.46 -17.76
C SER A 80 -2.77 1.97 -18.88
N ARG A 81 -2.75 0.66 -19.21
CA ARG A 81 -1.95 0.14 -20.32
C ARG A 81 -2.56 0.44 -21.68
N VAL A 82 -3.87 0.65 -21.74
CA VAL A 82 -4.62 0.85 -22.99
C VAL A 82 -5.12 2.29 -23.14
N ASN A 83 -5.40 2.97 -22.03
CA ASN A 83 -5.96 4.32 -22.02
C ASN A 83 -4.91 5.35 -21.58
N LYS A 84 -4.51 6.22 -22.53
CA LYS A 84 -3.54 7.29 -22.30
C LYS A 84 -3.94 8.26 -21.20
N LYS A 85 -5.24 8.55 -21.02
CA LYS A 85 -5.72 9.45 -19.96
C LYS A 85 -5.49 8.84 -18.58
N LEU A 86 -5.75 7.54 -18.44
CA LEU A 86 -5.51 6.80 -17.21
C LEU A 86 -4.01 6.60 -16.94
N LEU A 87 -3.21 6.43 -17.98
CA LEU A 87 -1.75 6.47 -17.85
C LEU A 87 -1.25 7.82 -17.31
N ILE A 88 -1.77 8.93 -17.85
CA ILE A 88 -1.45 10.27 -17.35
C ILE A 88 -1.89 10.42 -15.89
N ALA A 89 -3.09 9.94 -15.53
CA ALA A 89 -3.57 9.95 -14.15
C ALA A 89 -2.64 9.17 -13.21
N LEU A 90 -2.18 7.98 -13.64
CA LEU A 90 -1.19 7.19 -12.90
C LEU A 90 0.12 7.96 -12.69
N ILE A 91 0.67 8.56 -13.74
CA ILE A 91 1.93 9.33 -13.67
C ILE A 91 1.77 10.55 -12.76
N VAL A 92 0.69 11.30 -12.89
CA VAL A 92 0.41 12.48 -12.05
C VAL A 92 0.24 12.09 -10.58
N SER A 93 -0.51 11.03 -10.30
CA SER A 93 -0.66 10.49 -8.94
C SER A 93 0.68 10.03 -8.38
N ALA A 94 1.52 9.35 -9.17
CA ALA A 94 2.85 8.93 -8.75
C ALA A 94 3.74 10.13 -8.41
N ILE A 95 3.79 11.17 -9.26
CA ILE A 95 4.52 12.41 -9.00
C ILE A 95 4.07 13.05 -7.68
N LYS A 96 2.75 13.15 -7.45
CA LYS A 96 2.18 13.70 -6.21
C LYS A 96 2.59 12.88 -4.98
N TYR A 97 2.56 11.56 -5.09
CA TYR A 97 2.93 10.64 -4.01
C TYR A 97 4.41 10.76 -3.66
N PHE A 98 5.30 10.74 -4.66
CA PHE A 98 6.74 10.86 -4.43
C PHE A 98 7.15 12.27 -3.98
N ASN A 99 6.44 13.32 -4.40
CA ASN A 99 6.61 14.67 -3.82
C ASN A 99 6.22 14.73 -2.33
N LYS A 100 5.27 13.91 -1.90
CA LYS A 100 4.82 13.86 -0.49
C LYS A 100 5.76 13.05 0.41
N PHE A 101 6.24 11.90 -0.04
CA PHE A 101 6.99 10.96 0.80
C PHE A 101 8.49 10.83 0.47
N GLY A 102 8.92 11.33 -0.68
CA GLY A 102 10.31 11.26 -1.15
C GLY A 102 10.46 10.34 -2.38
N TRP A 103 11.22 10.83 -3.36
CA TRP A 103 11.47 10.11 -4.63
C TRP A 103 12.51 9.01 -4.50
N ILE A 104 13.63 9.32 -3.86
CA ILE A 104 14.80 8.44 -3.75
C ILE A 104 15.05 8.11 -2.27
N PHE A 105 14.94 9.13 -1.43
CA PHE A 105 15.20 9.02 0.00
C PHE A 105 13.90 9.06 0.78
N ASP A 106 13.59 7.94 1.40
CA ASP A 106 12.43 7.77 2.26
C ASP A 106 12.83 6.92 3.47
N SER A 107 13.33 7.60 4.51
CA SER A 107 13.85 6.97 5.71
C SER A 107 12.78 6.19 6.47
N LYS A 108 11.55 6.71 6.53
CA LYS A 108 10.41 6.06 7.18
C LYS A 108 10.06 4.74 6.50
N LYS A 109 9.90 4.74 5.17
CA LYS A 109 9.63 3.51 4.41
C LYS A 109 10.75 2.50 4.61
N ASN A 110 12.00 2.94 4.58
CA ASN A 110 13.14 2.05 4.78
C ASN A 110 13.15 1.43 6.19
N GLN A 111 12.75 2.20 7.22
CA GLN A 111 12.62 1.70 8.58
C GLN A 111 11.50 0.66 8.69
N ILE A 112 10.31 0.99 8.18
CA ILE A 112 9.14 0.11 8.14
C ILE A 112 9.49 -1.24 7.46
N ASN A 113 10.15 -1.19 6.30
CA ASN A 113 10.54 -2.40 5.57
C ASN A 113 11.52 -3.26 6.37
N LYS A 114 12.52 -2.64 7.02
CA LYS A 114 13.47 -3.37 7.88
C LYS A 114 12.77 -4.03 9.07
N ASP A 115 11.81 -3.35 9.69
CA ASP A 115 11.07 -3.89 10.82
C ASP A 115 10.14 -5.04 10.39
N LEU A 116 9.55 -4.95 9.20
CA LEU A 116 8.79 -6.04 8.61
C LEU A 116 9.67 -7.27 8.31
N GLU A 117 10.81 -7.08 7.65
CA GLU A 117 11.73 -8.17 7.32
C GLU A 117 12.20 -8.91 8.58
N ARG A 118 12.48 -8.19 9.68
CA ARG A 118 12.81 -8.79 10.97
C ARG A 118 11.68 -9.63 11.55
N ARG A 119 10.42 -9.20 11.39
CA ARG A 119 9.24 -9.93 11.89
C ARG A 119 8.96 -11.19 11.10
N ILE A 120 9.15 -11.17 9.79
CA ILE A 120 8.92 -12.33 8.92
C ILE A 120 10.06 -13.36 9.03
N SER A 121 11.27 -12.92 9.37
CA SER A 121 12.44 -13.81 9.44
C SER A 121 12.62 -14.51 10.80
N ASN A 122 11.83 -14.15 11.81
CA ASN A 122 11.82 -14.75 13.15
C ASN A 122 10.67 -15.75 13.27
#